data_AF-A0A1M4XES2-F1
#
_entry.id   AF-A0A1M4XES2-F1
#
_cell.length_a   1.000
_cell.length_b   1.000
_cell.length_c   1.000
_cell.angle_alpha   90.00
_cell.angle_beta   90.00
_cell.angle_gamma   90.00
#
_symmetry.space_group_name_H-M   'P 1'
#
loop_
_entity.id
_entity.type
_entity.pdbx_description
1 polymer ?
#
loop_
_entity_poly.entity_id
_entity_poly.type
_entity_poly.pdbx_seq_one_letter_code
_entity_poly.pdbx_strand_id
1 'polypeptide(L)' 'MLRFGAELVFSLCEHFGTEVVIINASEESSFEEDLAQDVIEIVTVFSARLYGSRSHKNKQVMQQLRSITAEIGA' A
#
# COMPACT_ATOMS: atom_id res chain seq x y z
N MET A 1 4.39 -1.64 2.44
CA MET A 1 5.20 -1.37 3.66
C MET A 1 6.12 -0.15 3.54
N LEU A 2 6.54 0.30 2.34
CA LEU A 2 7.18 1.62 2.16
C LEU A 2 6.28 2.65 1.48
N ARG A 3 5.02 2.29 1.20
CA ARG A 3 4.07 3.18 0.55
C ARG A 3 3.81 4.45 1.38
N PHE A 4 3.74 4.30 2.70
CA PHE A 4 3.76 5.41 3.65
C PHE A 4 5.03 5.35 4.49
N GLY A 5 5.64 6.51 4.73
CA GLY A 5 6.80 6.62 5.63
C GLY A 5 8.15 6.25 5.00
N ALA A 6 8.23 6.06 3.67
CA ALA A 6 9.52 5.92 3.00
C ALA A 6 10.45 7.11 3.25
N GLU A 7 9.91 8.34 3.26
CA GLU A 7 10.68 9.55 3.58
C GLU A 7 11.33 9.47 4.97
N LEU A 8 10.61 8.98 5.97
CA LEU A 8 11.17 8.78 7.31
C LEU A 8 12.31 7.77 7.31
N VAL A 9 12.17 6.68 6.55
CA VAL A 9 13.22 5.68 6.39
C VAL A 9 14.44 6.28 5.68
N PHE A 10 14.23 7.07 4.62
CA PHE A 10 15.31 7.73 3.90
C PHE A 10 16.03 8.77 4.76
N SER A 11 15.32 9.59 5.53
CA SER A 11 15.92 10.52 6.49
C SER A 11 16.73 9.81 7.57
N LEU A 12 16.29 8.62 8.01
CA LEU A 12 17.04 7.81 8.96
C LEU A 12 18.33 7.28 8.31
N CYS A 13 18.26 6.77 7.09
CA CYS A 13 19.42 6.32 6.34
C CYS A 13 20.44 7.47 6.16
N GLU A 14 19.98 8.65 5.75
CA GLU A 14 20.81 9.85 5.61
C GLU A 14 21.51 10.22 6.92
N HIS A 15 20.77 10.22 8.04
CA HIS A 15 21.33 10.52 9.36
C HIS A 15 22.51 9.62 9.75
N PHE A 16 22.45 8.34 9.34
CA PHE A 16 23.52 7.37 9.59
C PHE A 16 24.54 7.26 8.45
N GLY A 17 24.52 8.16 7.47
CA GLY A 17 25.43 8.13 6.32
C GLY A 17 25.23 6.89 5.43
N THR A 18 24.02 6.34 5.41
CA THR A 18 23.65 5.18 4.59
C THR A 18 23.03 5.65 3.27
N GLU A 19 23.64 5.27 2.16
CA GLU A 19 23.10 5.53 0.82
C GLU A 19 21.99 4.53 0.48
N VAL A 20 20.89 5.03 -0.07
CA VAL A 20 19.76 4.21 -0.55
C VAL A 20 19.77 4.22 -2.08
N VAL A 21 19.95 3.05 -2.68
CA VAL A 21 19.97 2.90 -4.14
C VAL A 21 18.68 2.21 -4.61
N ILE A 22 17.88 2.91 -5.41
CA ILE A 22 16.67 2.36 -6.04
C ILE A 22 17.08 1.74 -7.38
N ILE A 23 17.11 0.40 -7.44
CA ILE A 23 17.55 -0.33 -8.64
C ILE A 23 16.48 -0.33 -9.74
N ASN A 24 15.21 -0.37 -9.34
CA ASN A 24 14.06 -0.40 -10.25
C ASN A 24 13.06 0.68 -9.86
N ALA A 25 13.32 1.92 -10.32
CA ALA A 25 12.32 2.98 -10.27
C ALA A 25 11.37 2.77 -11.46
N SER A 26 10.22 2.13 -11.23
CA SER A 26 9.17 2.04 -12.23
C SER A 26 8.34 3.33 -12.19
N GLU A 27 8.37 4.11 -13.27
CA GLU A 27 7.47 5.27 -13.49
C GLU A 27 6.15 4.87 -14.18
N GLU A 28 5.91 3.56 -14.38
CA GLU A 28 4.80 3.03 -15.17
C GLU A 28 3.55 2.68 -14.34
N SER A 29 3.21 3.49 -13.34
CA SER A 29 1.87 3.43 -12.71
C SER A 29 1.12 4.73 -12.96
N SER A 30 -0.16 4.62 -13.33
CA SER A 30 -1.01 5.80 -13.38
C SER A 30 -1.26 6.33 -11.95
N PHE A 31 -1.63 7.61 -11.84
CA PHE A 31 -2.02 8.19 -10.57
C PHE A 31 -3.18 7.41 -9.93
N GLU A 32 -4.13 6.95 -10.75
CA GLU A 32 -5.29 6.17 -10.34
C GLU A 32 -4.88 4.80 -9.78
N GLU A 33 -3.94 4.11 -10.42
CA GLU A 33 -3.40 2.83 -9.93
C GLU A 33 -2.68 3.00 -8.60
N ASP A 34 -1.87 4.06 -8.49
CA ASP A 34 -1.17 4.42 -7.27
C ASP A 34 -2.12 4.70 -6.11
N LEU A 35 -3.14 5.52 -6.35
CA LEU A 35 -4.16 5.85 -5.37
C LEU A 35 -4.98 4.62 -4.97
N ALA A 36 -5.36 3.77 -5.93
CA ALA A 36 -6.08 2.54 -5.64
C ALA A 36 -5.27 1.61 -4.73
N GLN A 37 -3.98 1.48 -5.01
CA GLN A 37 -3.07 0.65 -4.21
C GLN A 37 -2.90 1.21 -2.79
N ASP A 38 -2.79 2.53 -2.63
CA ASP A 38 -2.75 3.22 -1.33
C ASP A 38 -3.97 2.90 -0.47
N VAL A 39 -5.16 3.04 -1.07
CA VAL A 39 -6.44 2.78 -0.38
C VAL A 39 -6.57 1.31 0.01
N ILE A 40 -6.17 0.38 -0.86
CA ILE A 40 -6.17 -1.05 -0.53
C ILE A 40 -5.29 -1.33 0.68
N GLU A 41 -4.08 -0.77 0.74
CA GLU A 41 -3.15 -1.03 1.85
C GLU A 41 -3.70 -0.48 3.17
N ILE A 42 -4.26 0.73 3.17
CA ILE A 42 -4.93 1.33 4.33
C ILE A 42 -6.08 0.44 4.80
N VAL A 43 -7.02 0.12 3.92
CA VAL A 43 -8.21 -0.66 4.29
C VAL A 43 -7.80 -2.05 4.76
N THR A 44 -6.78 -2.69 4.17
CA THR A 44 -6.26 -3.99 4.61
C THR A 44 -5.81 -3.97 6.07
N VAL A 45 -5.09 -2.93 6.48
CA VAL A 45 -4.61 -2.81 7.87
C VAL A 45 -5.79 -2.58 8.82
N PHE A 46 -6.70 -1.67 8.48
CA PHE A 46 -7.83 -1.34 9.34
C PHE A 46 -8.84 -2.48 9.43
N SER A 47 -9.15 -3.17 8.34
CA SER A 47 -10.08 -4.30 8.31
C SER A 47 -9.55 -5.49 9.11
N ALA A 48 -8.25 -5.78 9.02
CA ALA A 48 -7.59 -6.79 9.84
C ALA A 48 -7.62 -6.45 11.34
N ARG A 49 -7.48 -5.17 11.70
CA ARG A 49 -7.58 -4.69 13.10
C ARG A 49 -9.02 -4.73 13.62
N LEU A 50 -9.99 -4.29 12.82
CA LEU A 50 -11.41 -4.20 13.20
C LEU A 50 -12.07 -5.58 13.31
N TYR A 51 -11.78 -6.48 12.38
CA TYR A 51 -12.49 -7.75 12.26
C TYR A 51 -11.62 -8.96 12.63
N GLY A 52 -10.31 -8.78 12.78
CA GLY A 52 -9.34 -9.86 12.87
C GLY A 52 -8.91 -10.31 11.47
N SER A 53 -7.60 -10.48 11.27
CA SER A 53 -7.01 -10.80 9.95
C SER A 53 -7.58 -12.06 9.29
N ARG A 54 -8.01 -13.06 10.09
CA ARG A 54 -8.57 -14.33 9.61
C ARG A 54 -10.10 -14.36 9.54
N SER A 55 -10.80 -13.30 9.94
CA SER A 55 -12.26 -13.27 9.99
C SER A 55 -12.89 -13.36 8.61
N HIS A 56 -14.04 -14.04 8.52
CA HIS A 56 -14.86 -14.08 7.31
C HIS A 56 -15.27 -12.69 6.83
N LYS A 57 -15.57 -11.78 7.78
CA LYS A 57 -15.92 -10.40 7.47
C LYS A 57 -14.75 -9.64 6.85
N ASN A 58 -13.53 -9.87 7.33
CA ASN A 58 -12.32 -9.31 6.73
C ASN A 58 -12.16 -9.79 5.27
N LYS A 59 -12.32 -11.09 5.03
CA LYS A 59 -12.23 -11.66 3.67
C LYS A 59 -13.25 -11.05 2.71
N GLN A 60 -14.51 -10.89 3.14
CA GLN A 60 -15.56 -10.28 2.33
C GLN A 60 -15.26 -8.82 1.96
N VAL A 61 -14.88 -8.00 2.95
CA VAL A 61 -14.51 -6.59 2.73
C VAL A 61 -13.35 -6.48 1.74
N MET A 62 -12.30 -7.30 1.93
CA MET A 62 -11.14 -7.28 1.04
C MET A 62 -11.45 -7.75 -0.39
N GLN A 63 -12.39 -8.69 -0.55
CA GLN A 63 -12.81 -9.15 -1.87
C GLN A 63 -13.60 -8.07 -2.62
N GLN A 64 -14.54 -7.40 -1.94
CA GLN A 64 -15.32 -6.30 -2.51
C GLN A 64 -14.45 -5.10 -2.87
N LEU A 65 -13.49 -4.75 -2.01
CA LEU A 65 -12.58 -3.66 -2.29
C LEU A 65 -11.74 -3.93 -3.55
N ARG A 66 -11.22 -5.15 -3.68
CA ARG A 66 -10.43 -5.56 -4.85
C ARG A 66 -11.23 -5.57 -6.15
N SER A 67 -12.51 -5.95 -6.12
CA SER A 67 -13.36 -5.89 -7.32
C SER A 67 -13.58 -4.46 -7.77
N ILE A 68 -13.88 -3.55 -6.82
CA ILE A 68 -14.09 -2.13 -7.11
C ILE A 68 -12.81 -1.50 -7.70
N THR A 69 -11.64 -1.78 -7.12
CA THR A 69 -10.38 -1.23 -7.65
C THR A 69 -10.01 -1.76 -9.03
N ALA A 70 -10.37 -3.02 -9.34
CA ALA A 70 -10.14 -3.59 -10.66
C ALA A 70 -11.04 -2.98 -11.74
N GLU A 71 -12.22 -2.47 -11.37
CA GLU A 71 -13.13 -1.75 -12.26
C GLU A 71 -12.68 -0.30 -12.53
N ILE A 72 -11.90 0.30 -11.62
CA ILE A 72 -11.44 1.70 -11.71
C ILE A 72 -10.14 1.83 -12.53
N GLY A 73 -9.29 0.80 -12.53
CA GLY A 73 -8.04 0.76 -13.30
C GLY A 73 -8.16 0.23 -14.74
N ALA A 74 -9.39 0.09 -15.26
CA ALA A 74 -9.68 -0.36 -16.63
C ALA A 74 -10.06 0.81 -17.55
#